data_AF-Q8TIC0-F1
#
_entry.id   AF-Q8TIC0-F1
#
_cell.length_a   1.000
_cell.length_b   1.000
_cell.length_c   1.000
_cell.angle_alpha   90.00
_cell.angle_beta   90.00
_cell.angle_gamma   90.00
#
_symmetry.space_group_name_H-M   'P 1'
#
loop_
_entity.id
_entity.type
_entity.pdbx_description
1 polymer ?
#
loop_
_entity_poly.entity_id
_entity_poly.type
_entity_poly.pdbx_seq_one_letter_code
_entity_poly.pdbx_strand_id
1 'polypeptide(L)'
;MGSHSKLEVLFKLNSEKLKIAVLGGTGNIGEGMVLRLALQNLMPDGVKNEVIIGSRSLETADEAAKKDLLELENCGFDTSKMTITGMDNLAAAQAAEVIILTIRFDYVLPLLEEIREAIENKILVTPVVPMVKEEGLMVYKPPEEGSAALAIQKNVPESTRVVAAFHNIPAGKLKDVVKCKAVHDALVCSDDAEAKKLVMELTRHMGCLKPLDGGPLKQASTMESLTPLLINLAKLNGLKDLGINFS
;
A
#
# COMPACT_ATOMS: atom_id res chain seq x y z
N MET A 1 -4.39 -1.15 30.32
CA MET A 1 -5.78 -1.45 29.89
C MET A 1 -6.34 -0.21 29.22
N GLY A 2 -6.54 -0.22 27.89
CA GLY A 2 -7.13 0.96 27.20
C GLY A 2 -6.81 1.15 25.71
N SER A 3 -5.97 0.32 25.08
CA SER A 3 -5.69 0.43 23.63
C SER A 3 -6.55 -0.49 22.75
N HIS A 4 -7.08 -1.58 23.31
CA HIS A 4 -7.92 -2.54 22.58
C HIS A 4 -9.33 -2.02 22.27
N SER A 5 -9.87 -1.09 23.07
CA SER A 5 -11.27 -0.65 22.94
C SER A 5 -11.52 0.46 21.90
N LYS A 6 -10.48 1.06 21.30
CA LYS A 6 -10.64 2.12 20.29
C LYS A 6 -10.58 1.62 18.84
N LEU A 7 -9.86 0.54 18.56
CA LEU A 7 -9.91 -0.10 17.24
C LEU A 7 -11.28 -0.76 17.01
N GLU A 8 -11.86 -1.39 18.03
CA GLU A 8 -13.22 -1.96 17.98
C GLU A 8 -14.30 -0.92 17.61
N VAL A 9 -14.09 0.36 17.91
CA VAL A 9 -15.03 1.43 17.57
C VAL A 9 -15.00 1.78 16.07
N LEU A 10 -13.88 1.55 15.38
CA LEU A 10 -13.81 1.62 13.91
C LEU A 10 -14.41 0.38 13.23
N PHE A 11 -14.41 -0.78 13.90
CA PHE A 11 -14.94 -2.05 13.39
C PHE A 11 -16.43 -2.28 13.68
N LYS A 12 -17.24 -1.23 13.81
CA LYS A 12 -18.71 -1.37 13.72
C LYS A 12 -19.16 -1.53 12.25
N LEU A 13 -18.68 -2.57 11.59
CA LEU A 13 -19.21 -3.08 10.33
C LEU A 13 -19.29 -4.60 10.46
N ASN A 14 -20.39 -5.17 9.96
CA ASN A 14 -20.88 -6.56 10.11
C ASN A 14 -19.95 -7.69 9.58
N SER A 15 -18.62 -7.54 9.58
CA SER A 15 -17.65 -8.50 9.03
C SER A 15 -16.47 -8.68 10.00
N GLU A 16 -16.11 -9.93 10.31
CA GLU A 16 -14.92 -10.27 11.12
C GLU A 16 -13.58 -9.94 10.41
N LYS A 17 -13.62 -9.54 9.12
CA LYS A 17 -12.44 -9.24 8.30
C LYS A 17 -12.51 -7.85 7.67
N LEU A 18 -11.38 -7.13 7.71
CA LEU A 18 -11.17 -5.84 7.05
C LEU A 18 -11.06 -6.03 5.53
N LYS A 19 -11.79 -5.24 4.73
CA LYS A 19 -11.66 -5.29 3.27
C LYS A 19 -10.63 -4.28 2.77
N ILE A 20 -9.59 -4.77 2.08
CA ILE A 20 -8.49 -3.95 1.58
C ILE A 20 -8.39 -4.07 0.06
N ALA A 21 -8.61 -2.96 -0.66
CA ALA A 21 -8.38 -2.91 -2.11
C ALA A 21 -6.96 -2.45 -2.42
N VAL A 22 -6.32 -3.08 -3.39
CA VAL A 22 -5.04 -2.67 -3.98
C VAL A 22 -5.29 -2.30 -5.44
N LEU A 23 -5.48 -1.00 -5.71
CA LEU A 23 -5.81 -0.49 -7.05
C LEU A 23 -4.55 -0.38 -7.90
N GLY A 24 -4.59 -0.96 -9.10
CA GLY A 24 -3.36 -1.26 -9.84
C GLY A 24 -2.56 -2.40 -9.21
N GLY A 25 -3.23 -3.30 -8.49
CA GLY A 25 -2.61 -4.39 -7.74
C GLY A 25 -1.87 -5.42 -8.59
N THR A 26 -2.04 -5.39 -9.91
CA THR A 26 -1.37 -6.28 -10.86
C THR A 26 0.08 -5.90 -11.16
N GLY A 27 0.55 -4.73 -10.69
CA GLY A 27 1.94 -4.28 -10.81
C GLY A 27 2.86 -4.84 -9.72
N ASN A 28 4.18 -4.64 -9.87
CA ASN A 28 5.19 -5.21 -8.96
C ASN A 28 4.99 -4.87 -7.47
N ILE A 29 4.69 -3.61 -7.14
CA ILE A 29 4.42 -3.19 -5.76
C ILE A 29 3.08 -3.78 -5.29
N GLY A 30 2.06 -3.73 -6.15
CA GLY A 30 0.72 -4.25 -5.89
C GLY A 30 0.72 -5.72 -5.51
N GLU A 31 1.34 -6.56 -6.33
CA GLU A 31 1.53 -8.00 -6.09
C GLU A 31 2.19 -8.24 -4.73
N GLY A 32 3.28 -7.52 -4.45
CA GLY A 32 3.95 -7.59 -3.14
C GLY A 32 3.03 -7.22 -1.98
N MET A 33 2.21 -6.17 -2.11
CA MET A 33 1.25 -5.77 -1.07
C MET A 33 0.18 -6.84 -0.86
N VAL A 34 -0.38 -7.38 -1.94
CA VAL A 34 -1.43 -8.40 -1.90
C VAL A 34 -0.95 -9.63 -1.14
N LEU A 35 0.23 -10.15 -1.49
CA LEU A 35 0.83 -11.31 -0.83
C LEU A 35 1.05 -11.06 0.67
N ARG A 36 1.61 -9.90 1.03
CA ARG A 36 1.90 -9.55 2.43
C ARG A 36 0.65 -9.34 3.27
N LEU A 37 -0.40 -8.74 2.71
CA LEU A 37 -1.68 -8.56 3.38
C LEU A 37 -2.39 -9.90 3.60
N ALA A 38 -2.42 -10.76 2.58
CA ALA A 38 -3.04 -12.09 2.66
C ALA A 38 -2.38 -12.95 3.76
N LEU A 39 -1.05 -12.92 3.87
CA LEU A 39 -0.28 -13.64 4.89
C LEU A 39 -0.63 -13.26 6.34
N GLN A 40 -1.18 -12.07 6.59
CA GLN A 40 -1.60 -11.66 7.94
C GLN A 40 -2.72 -12.55 8.48
N ASN A 41 -3.51 -13.18 7.61
CA ASN A 41 -4.54 -14.12 8.01
C ASN A 41 -3.98 -15.37 8.71
N LEU A 42 -2.71 -15.70 8.50
CA LEU A 42 -2.02 -16.80 9.18
C LEU A 42 -1.42 -16.43 10.53
N MET A 43 -1.24 -15.14 10.81
CA MET A 43 -0.62 -14.67 12.05
C MET A 43 -1.67 -14.60 13.17
N PRO A 44 -1.40 -15.09 14.39
CA PRO A 44 -2.35 -14.97 15.51
C PRO A 44 -2.76 -13.51 15.77
N ASP A 45 -1.79 -12.60 15.77
CA ASP A 45 -2.01 -11.16 16.04
C ASP A 45 -2.19 -10.33 14.76
N GLY A 46 -2.21 -10.97 13.58
CA GLY A 46 -2.34 -10.27 12.29
C GLY A 46 -3.76 -9.76 12.05
N VAL A 47 -3.87 -8.63 11.35
CA VAL A 47 -5.16 -8.05 10.96
C VAL A 47 -5.85 -8.98 9.97
N LYS A 48 -7.00 -9.56 10.37
CA LYS A 48 -7.78 -10.43 9.49
C LYS A 48 -8.42 -9.61 8.38
N ASN A 49 -8.22 -10.05 7.14
CA ASN A 49 -8.57 -9.25 5.98
C ASN A 49 -8.96 -10.09 4.76
N GLU A 50 -9.69 -9.44 3.86
CA GLU A 50 -9.94 -9.86 2.49
C GLU A 50 -9.24 -8.86 1.56
N VAL A 51 -8.44 -9.36 0.62
CA VAL A 51 -7.69 -8.52 -0.31
C VAL A 51 -8.39 -8.51 -1.65
N ILE A 52 -8.61 -7.32 -2.20
CA ILE A 52 -9.26 -7.11 -3.49
C ILE A 52 -8.25 -6.47 -4.42
N ILE A 53 -7.91 -7.15 -5.52
CA ILE A 53 -7.06 -6.60 -6.58
C ILE A 53 -7.93 -5.75 -7.49
N GLY A 54 -7.64 -4.46 -7.57
CA GLY A 54 -8.27 -3.54 -8.53
C GLY A 54 -7.45 -3.44 -9.82
N SER A 55 -8.12 -3.53 -10.96
CA SER A 55 -7.54 -3.31 -12.29
C SER A 55 -8.50 -2.52 -13.18
N ARG A 56 -8.01 -2.07 -14.35
CA ARG A 56 -8.88 -1.56 -15.42
C ARG A 56 -9.67 -2.67 -16.13
N SER A 57 -9.22 -3.92 -15.97
CA SER A 57 -9.86 -5.11 -16.53
C SER A 57 -10.12 -6.10 -15.40
N LEU A 58 -11.39 -6.48 -15.22
CA LEU A 58 -11.81 -7.51 -14.28
C LEU A 58 -11.06 -8.83 -14.52
N GLU A 59 -10.94 -9.25 -15.77
CA GLU A 59 -10.24 -10.47 -16.17
C GLU A 59 -8.79 -10.47 -15.68
N THR A 60 -8.06 -9.37 -15.90
CA THR A 60 -6.66 -9.24 -15.46
C THR A 60 -6.53 -9.26 -13.93
N ALA A 61 -7.51 -8.68 -13.21
CA ALA A 61 -7.52 -8.73 -11.75
C ALA A 61 -7.78 -10.14 -11.22
N ASP A 62 -8.75 -10.85 -11.82
CA ASP A 62 -9.09 -12.23 -11.43
C ASP A 62 -7.96 -13.21 -11.70
N GLU A 63 -7.29 -13.07 -12.85
CA GLU A 63 -6.09 -13.86 -13.16
C GLU A 63 -4.97 -13.60 -12.15
N ALA A 64 -4.73 -12.33 -11.80
CA ALA A 64 -3.74 -11.96 -10.80
C ALA A 64 -4.09 -12.55 -9.42
N ALA A 65 -5.35 -12.48 -8.99
CA ALA A 65 -5.79 -13.03 -7.71
C ALA A 65 -5.55 -14.54 -7.61
N LYS A 66 -5.88 -15.29 -8.68
CA LYS A 66 -5.62 -16.73 -8.77
C LYS A 66 -4.12 -17.03 -8.75
N LYS A 67 -3.33 -16.25 -9.48
CA LYS A 67 -1.87 -16.39 -9.53
C LYS A 67 -1.25 -16.16 -8.16
N ASP A 68 -1.67 -15.13 -7.43
CA ASP A 68 -1.10 -14.78 -6.13
C ASP A 68 -1.43 -15.84 -5.07
N LEU A 69 -2.65 -16.40 -5.08
CA LEU A 69 -2.99 -17.55 -4.23
C LEU A 69 -2.14 -18.78 -4.56
N LEU A 70 -1.95 -19.09 -5.83
CA LEU A 70 -1.13 -20.23 -6.26
C LEU A 70 0.35 -20.04 -5.88
N GLU A 71 0.89 -18.82 -5.98
CA GLU A 71 2.25 -18.50 -5.56
C GLU A 71 2.44 -18.73 -4.05
N LEU A 72 1.47 -18.31 -3.23
CA LEU A 72 1.49 -18.55 -1.78
C LEU A 72 1.43 -20.04 -1.45
N GLU A 73 0.57 -20.80 -2.13
CA GLU A 73 0.49 -22.25 -1.98
C GLU A 73 1.80 -22.95 -2.38
N ASN A 74 2.40 -22.54 -3.51
CA ASN A 74 3.70 -23.06 -3.96
C ASN A 74 4.85 -22.73 -2.99
N CYS A 75 4.73 -21.63 -2.24
CA CYS A 75 5.65 -21.28 -1.16
C CYS A 75 5.39 -22.08 0.14
N GLY A 76 4.36 -22.93 0.18
CA GLY A 76 4.02 -23.79 1.32
C GLY A 76 3.10 -23.15 2.36
N PHE A 77 2.45 -22.03 2.04
CA PHE A 77 1.49 -21.40 2.95
C PHE A 77 0.09 -22.03 2.84
N ASP A 78 -0.60 -22.14 3.98
CA ASP A 78 -2.01 -22.56 4.02
C ASP A 78 -2.91 -21.43 3.50
N THR A 79 -3.38 -21.53 2.27
CA THR A 79 -4.22 -20.52 1.63
C THR A 79 -5.70 -20.64 2.00
N SER A 80 -6.12 -21.66 2.75
CA SER A 80 -7.53 -21.90 3.10
C SER A 80 -8.18 -20.77 3.91
N LYS A 81 -7.35 -19.97 4.60
CA LYS A 81 -7.79 -18.82 5.41
C LYS A 81 -7.65 -17.49 4.69
N MET A 82 -7.12 -17.49 3.48
CA MET A 82 -6.86 -16.28 2.68
C MET A 82 -7.98 -16.06 1.68
N THR A 83 -8.26 -14.79 1.41
CA THR A 83 -9.26 -14.39 0.40
C THR A 83 -8.63 -13.29 -0.45
N ILE A 84 -8.35 -13.62 -1.71
CA ILE A 84 -7.85 -12.69 -2.72
C ILE A 84 -8.83 -12.75 -3.90
N THR A 85 -9.42 -11.62 -4.26
CA THR A 85 -10.38 -11.52 -5.37
C THR A 85 -9.97 -10.45 -6.36
N GLY A 86 -10.38 -10.60 -7.62
CA GLY A 86 -10.20 -9.57 -8.65
C GLY A 86 -11.48 -8.75 -8.86
N MET A 87 -11.33 -7.45 -9.07
CA MET A 87 -12.41 -6.54 -9.45
C MET A 87 -11.88 -5.45 -10.38
N ASP A 88 -12.78 -4.77 -11.10
CA ASP A 88 -12.42 -3.48 -11.66
C ASP A 88 -12.16 -2.46 -10.54
N ASN A 89 -11.42 -1.38 -10.84
CA ASN A 89 -10.98 -0.42 -9.83
C ASN A 89 -12.15 0.23 -9.06
N LEU A 90 -13.25 0.55 -9.73
CA LEU A 90 -14.40 1.19 -9.10
C LEU A 90 -15.11 0.21 -8.16
N ALA A 91 -15.39 -1.00 -8.62
CA ALA A 91 -16.00 -2.04 -7.78
C ALA A 91 -15.11 -2.40 -6.58
N ALA A 92 -13.78 -2.50 -6.78
CA ALA A 92 -12.81 -2.72 -5.71
C ALA A 92 -12.85 -1.57 -4.68
N ALA A 93 -12.84 -0.32 -5.15
CA ALA A 93 -12.92 0.86 -4.30
C ALA A 93 -14.23 0.89 -3.50
N GLN A 94 -15.36 0.52 -4.11
CA GLN A 94 -16.67 0.46 -3.44
C GLN A 94 -16.71 -0.60 -2.33
N ALA A 95 -16.13 -1.77 -2.57
CA ALA A 95 -16.17 -2.91 -1.65
C ALA A 95 -15.23 -2.78 -0.45
N ALA A 96 -14.15 -2.00 -0.56
CA ALA A 96 -13.10 -1.91 0.46
C ALA A 96 -13.35 -0.83 1.52
N GLU A 97 -12.67 -0.96 2.67
CA GLU A 97 -12.59 0.04 3.75
C GLU A 97 -11.24 0.78 3.72
N VAL A 98 -10.18 0.08 3.31
CA VAL A 98 -8.84 0.61 3.07
C VAL A 98 -8.46 0.39 1.62
N ILE A 99 -7.93 1.41 0.96
CA ILE A 99 -7.59 1.39 -0.45
C ILE A 99 -6.12 1.77 -0.60
N ILE A 100 -5.33 0.98 -1.32
CA ILE A 100 -3.91 1.24 -1.58
C ILE A 100 -3.72 1.54 -3.08
N LEU A 101 -3.16 2.70 -3.42
CA LEU A 101 -2.95 3.12 -4.82
C LEU A 101 -1.59 2.69 -5.36
N THR A 102 -1.50 1.54 -6.02
CA THR A 102 -0.23 1.03 -6.58
C THR A 102 -0.09 1.31 -8.08
N ILE A 103 -0.46 2.53 -8.49
CA ILE A 103 -0.39 3.01 -9.87
C ILE A 103 0.66 4.10 -10.05
N ARG A 104 1.03 4.41 -11.30
CA ARG A 104 1.89 5.56 -11.61
C ARG A 104 1.14 6.86 -11.36
N PHE A 105 1.88 7.91 -10.99
CA PHE A 105 1.32 9.23 -10.69
C PHE A 105 0.41 9.79 -11.79
N ASP A 106 0.81 9.66 -13.06
CA ASP A 106 0.03 10.13 -14.23
C ASP A 106 -1.42 9.60 -14.28
N TYR A 107 -1.69 8.47 -13.62
CA TYR A 107 -3.00 7.83 -13.62
C TYR A 107 -3.78 8.06 -12.32
N VAL A 108 -3.19 8.74 -11.32
CA VAL A 108 -3.83 8.93 -10.02
C VAL A 108 -5.03 9.84 -10.11
N LEU A 109 -4.88 11.07 -10.62
CA LEU A 109 -6.00 12.03 -10.66
C LEU A 109 -7.18 11.53 -11.50
N PRO A 110 -6.98 10.95 -12.70
CA PRO A 110 -8.09 10.36 -13.45
C PRO A 110 -8.80 9.25 -12.69
N LEU A 111 -8.07 8.39 -11.97
CA LEU A 111 -8.67 7.33 -11.16
C LEU A 111 -9.44 7.91 -9.97
N LEU A 112 -8.90 8.93 -9.27
CA LEU A 112 -9.59 9.56 -8.15
C LEU A 112 -10.92 10.18 -8.55
N GLU A 113 -11.01 10.75 -9.75
CA GLU A 113 -12.27 11.26 -10.30
C GLU A 113 -13.28 10.13 -10.51
N GLU A 114 -12.85 9.02 -11.10
CA GLU A 114 -13.69 7.84 -11.33
C GLU A 114 -14.24 7.23 -10.04
N ILE A 115 -13.40 7.14 -8.99
CA ILE A 115 -13.77 6.47 -7.73
C ILE A 115 -14.21 7.44 -6.63
N ARG A 116 -14.41 8.73 -6.94
CA ARG A 116 -14.58 9.80 -5.96
C ARG A 116 -15.63 9.49 -4.88
N GLU A 117 -16.83 9.08 -5.30
CA GLU A 117 -17.92 8.73 -4.38
C GLU A 117 -17.60 7.46 -3.58
N ALA A 118 -16.93 6.50 -4.21
CA ALA A 118 -16.61 5.21 -3.61
C ALA A 118 -15.58 5.29 -2.47
N ILE A 119 -14.82 6.39 -2.38
CA ILE A 119 -13.74 6.58 -1.39
C ILE A 119 -14.13 7.47 -0.19
N GLU A 120 -15.37 7.95 -0.14
CA GLU A 120 -15.88 8.71 1.01
C GLU A 120 -15.79 7.90 2.31
N ASN A 121 -15.36 8.56 3.40
CA ASN A 121 -15.20 7.96 4.73
C ASN A 121 -14.18 6.81 4.81
N LYS A 122 -13.41 6.53 3.75
CA LYS A 122 -12.42 5.44 3.70
C LYS A 122 -11.01 5.92 3.99
N ILE A 123 -10.10 4.96 4.14
CA ILE A 123 -8.66 5.23 4.23
C ILE A 123 -8.04 5.00 2.87
N LEU A 124 -7.30 5.99 2.37
CA LEU A 124 -6.59 5.92 1.10
C LEU A 124 -5.09 5.99 1.36
N VAL A 125 -4.39 4.89 1.09
CA VAL A 125 -2.95 4.75 1.26
C VAL A 125 -2.24 4.93 -0.07
N THR A 126 -1.20 5.75 -0.10
CA THR A 126 -0.42 6.03 -1.31
C THR A 126 1.06 5.71 -1.10
N PRO A 127 1.63 4.81 -1.92
CA PRO A 127 3.07 4.67 -2.17
C PRO A 127 3.55 5.42 -3.41
N VAL A 128 2.71 6.27 -4.02
CA VAL A 128 2.97 6.87 -5.32
C VAL A 128 4.11 7.88 -5.25
N VAL A 129 5.06 7.77 -6.19
CA VAL A 129 6.18 8.71 -6.31
C VAL A 129 6.22 9.32 -7.71
N PRO A 130 5.99 10.63 -7.82
CA PRO A 130 6.23 11.40 -9.04
C PRO A 130 7.72 11.50 -9.36
N MET A 131 8.16 10.82 -10.41
CA MET A 131 9.55 10.87 -10.84
C MET A 131 9.69 10.64 -12.34
N VAL A 132 10.75 11.20 -12.91
CA VAL A 132 11.10 11.08 -14.33
C VAL A 132 12.54 10.58 -14.47
N LYS A 133 12.88 10.06 -15.65
CA LYS A 133 14.25 9.70 -15.97
C LYS A 133 14.93 10.84 -16.72
N GLU A 134 15.95 11.45 -16.10
CA GLU A 134 16.78 12.51 -16.67
C GLU A 134 18.24 12.06 -16.65
N GLU A 135 18.93 12.16 -17.80
CA GLU A 135 20.35 11.78 -17.94
C GLU A 135 20.71 10.39 -17.39
N GLY A 136 19.75 9.46 -17.50
CA GLY A 136 19.91 8.09 -17.03
C GLY A 136 19.65 7.88 -15.53
N LEU A 137 19.35 8.90 -14.76
CA LEU A 137 18.99 8.82 -13.34
C LEU A 137 17.52 9.15 -13.13
N MET A 138 16.94 8.65 -12.03
CA MET A 138 15.60 9.01 -11.60
C MET A 138 15.65 10.33 -10.81
N VAL A 139 14.77 11.27 -11.16
CA VAL A 139 14.67 12.58 -10.52
C VAL A 139 13.26 12.75 -9.99
N TYR A 140 13.15 13.12 -8.70
CA TYR A 140 11.87 13.45 -8.08
C TYR A 140 11.28 14.71 -8.73
N LYS A 141 10.02 14.66 -9.15
CA LYS A 141 9.29 15.77 -9.78
C LYS A 141 7.92 15.91 -9.12
N PRO A 142 7.86 16.52 -7.92
CA PRO A 142 6.59 16.68 -7.23
C PRO A 142 5.63 17.55 -8.04
N PRO A 143 4.30 17.36 -7.87
CA PRO A 143 3.30 18.29 -8.39
C PRO A 143 3.34 19.63 -7.64
N GLU A 144 2.51 20.59 -8.06
CA GLU A 144 2.41 21.93 -7.45
C GLU A 144 2.09 21.86 -5.95
N GLU A 145 1.29 20.88 -5.53
CA GLU A 145 0.94 20.64 -4.12
C GLU A 145 2.14 20.21 -3.25
N GLY A 146 3.29 19.91 -3.88
CA GLY A 146 4.55 19.60 -3.21
C GLY A 146 4.83 18.11 -3.02
N SER A 147 3.82 17.25 -3.16
CA SER A 147 3.96 15.79 -3.11
C SER A 147 2.76 15.09 -3.77
N ALA A 148 2.90 13.83 -4.18
CA ALA A 148 1.75 13.05 -4.66
C ALA A 148 0.68 12.89 -3.57
N ALA A 149 1.08 12.62 -2.33
CA ALA A 149 0.14 12.51 -1.23
C ALA A 149 -0.67 13.80 -0.99
N LEU A 150 -0.05 14.97 -1.11
CA LEU A 150 -0.74 16.25 -0.99
C LEU A 150 -1.66 16.52 -2.19
N ALA A 151 -1.24 16.17 -3.40
CA ALA A 151 -2.10 16.22 -4.59
C ALA A 151 -3.31 15.29 -4.47
N ILE A 152 -3.13 14.08 -3.91
CA ILE A 152 -4.22 13.15 -3.62
C ILE A 152 -5.17 13.77 -2.59
N GLN A 153 -4.66 14.27 -1.46
CA GLN A 153 -5.49 14.88 -0.41
C GLN A 153 -6.35 16.04 -0.91
N LYS A 154 -5.85 16.83 -1.86
CA LYS A 154 -6.59 17.93 -2.48
C LYS A 154 -7.73 17.45 -3.39
N ASN A 155 -7.62 16.25 -3.96
CA ASN A 155 -8.53 15.73 -5.00
C ASN A 155 -9.47 14.62 -4.51
N VAL A 156 -9.43 14.24 -3.23
CA VAL A 156 -10.38 13.30 -2.63
C VAL A 156 -11.50 14.04 -1.86
N PRO A 157 -12.62 13.37 -1.53
CA PRO A 157 -13.58 13.90 -0.57
C PRO A 157 -12.92 14.28 0.77
N GLU A 158 -13.44 15.30 1.46
CA GLU A 158 -12.93 15.73 2.77
C GLU A 158 -13.00 14.61 3.83
N SER A 159 -13.95 13.68 3.68
CA SER A 159 -14.11 12.51 4.54
C SER A 159 -13.10 11.40 4.28
N THR A 160 -12.33 11.45 3.18
CA THR A 160 -11.31 10.47 2.86
C THR A 160 -10.02 10.76 3.62
N ARG A 161 -9.54 9.76 4.36
CA ARG A 161 -8.36 9.87 5.23
C ARG A 161 -7.13 9.41 4.48
N VAL A 162 -6.27 10.33 4.05
CA VAL A 162 -5.08 10.02 3.25
C VAL A 162 -3.89 9.65 4.13
N VAL A 163 -3.20 8.58 3.75
CA VAL A 163 -1.98 8.09 4.41
C VAL A 163 -0.89 7.88 3.37
N ALA A 164 0.24 8.55 3.52
CA ALA A 164 1.42 8.32 2.71
C ALA A 164 2.27 7.22 3.37
N ALA A 165 2.49 6.10 2.68
CA ALA A 165 3.30 4.98 3.19
C ALA A 165 3.94 4.16 2.07
N PHE A 166 4.98 3.39 2.41
CA PHE A 166 5.63 2.40 1.54
C PHE A 166 6.45 2.91 0.34
N HIS A 167 6.72 4.22 0.24
CA HIS A 167 7.51 4.80 -0.84
C HIS A 167 8.94 4.23 -0.92
N ASN A 168 9.55 3.94 0.24
CA ASN A 168 10.93 3.45 0.34
C ASN A 168 11.05 1.92 0.33
N ILE A 169 9.97 1.21 -0.03
CA ILE A 169 9.92 -0.25 0.01
C ILE A 169 10.06 -0.83 -1.40
N PRO A 170 11.13 -1.60 -1.67
CA PRO A 170 11.34 -2.20 -2.98
C PRO A 170 10.38 -3.38 -3.19
N ALA A 171 9.73 -3.41 -4.36
CA ALA A 171 8.78 -4.45 -4.73
C ALA A 171 9.35 -5.87 -4.60
N GLY A 172 10.61 -6.09 -4.99
CA GLY A 172 11.25 -7.40 -4.91
C GLY A 172 11.27 -7.96 -3.48
N LYS A 173 11.43 -7.10 -2.46
CA LYS A 173 11.40 -7.53 -1.05
C LYS A 173 9.99 -7.87 -0.58
N LEU A 174 8.98 -7.12 -1.02
CA LEU A 174 7.59 -7.46 -0.70
C LEU A 174 7.21 -8.81 -1.29
N LYS A 175 7.64 -9.11 -2.53
CA LYS A 175 7.34 -10.37 -3.21
C LYS A 175 8.10 -11.57 -2.67
N ASP A 176 9.28 -11.37 -2.09
CA ASP A 176 10.07 -12.46 -1.51
C ASP A 176 9.52 -12.87 -0.13
N VAL A 177 8.37 -13.55 -0.13
CA VAL A 177 7.64 -13.95 1.08
C VAL A 177 8.34 -15.04 1.89
N VAL A 178 9.32 -15.74 1.30
CA VAL A 178 10.08 -16.81 1.96
C VAL A 178 11.43 -16.32 2.49
N LYS A 179 12.17 -15.51 1.71
CA LYS A 179 13.58 -15.17 2.02
C LYS A 179 13.77 -13.75 2.50
N CYS A 180 12.74 -12.89 2.51
CA CYS A 180 12.89 -11.54 3.05
C CYS A 180 13.11 -11.60 4.58
N LYS A 181 14.39 -11.62 4.96
CA LYS A 181 14.87 -11.64 6.36
C LYS A 181 15.23 -10.25 6.88
N ALA A 182 15.41 -9.28 5.98
CA ALA A 182 15.73 -7.91 6.36
C ALA A 182 14.45 -7.17 6.75
N VAL A 183 14.45 -6.62 7.96
CA VAL A 183 13.41 -5.69 8.39
C VAL A 183 13.76 -4.31 7.85
N HIS A 184 12.87 -3.74 7.04
CA HIS A 184 12.97 -2.39 6.51
C HIS A 184 12.09 -1.42 7.29
N ASP A 185 12.59 -0.24 7.61
CA ASP A 185 11.75 0.78 8.22
C ASP A 185 10.82 1.38 7.16
N ALA A 186 9.53 1.36 7.42
CA ALA A 186 8.49 1.92 6.56
C ALA A 186 7.93 3.18 7.22
N LEU A 187 8.20 4.35 6.63
CA LEU A 187 7.67 5.61 7.13
C LEU A 187 6.17 5.71 6.80
N VAL A 188 5.39 6.23 7.75
CA VAL A 188 3.95 6.45 7.60
C VAL A 188 3.61 7.89 8.00
N CYS A 189 3.10 8.68 7.06
CA CYS A 189 2.71 10.08 7.27
C CYS A 189 1.20 10.27 7.03
N SER A 190 0.52 10.96 7.94
CA SER A 190 -0.90 11.32 7.81
C SER A 190 -1.28 12.37 8.85
N ASP A 191 -2.30 13.16 8.53
CA ASP A 191 -2.93 14.11 9.46
C ASP A 191 -4.09 13.47 10.26
N ASP A 192 -4.56 12.27 9.86
CA ASP A 192 -5.53 11.48 10.62
C ASP A 192 -4.80 10.43 11.49
N ALA A 193 -4.89 10.58 12.81
CA ALA A 193 -4.16 9.74 13.76
C ALA A 193 -4.63 8.27 13.77
N GLU A 194 -5.92 8.01 13.57
CA GLU A 194 -6.46 6.65 13.61
C GLU A 194 -6.17 5.90 12.30
N ALA A 195 -6.28 6.57 11.15
CA ALA A 195 -5.88 6.03 9.86
C ALA A 195 -4.38 5.72 9.83
N LYS A 196 -3.54 6.64 10.34
CA LYS A 196 -2.10 6.38 10.51
C LYS A 196 -1.84 5.13 11.33
N LYS A 197 -2.49 5.03 12.50
CA LYS A 197 -2.33 3.90 13.42
C LYS A 197 -2.71 2.57 12.76
N LEU A 198 -3.83 2.53 12.03
CA LEU A 198 -4.25 1.32 11.31
C LEU A 198 -3.22 0.92 10.25
N VAL A 199 -2.74 1.87 9.44
CA VAL A 199 -1.74 1.58 8.39
C VAL A 199 -0.41 1.14 9.00
N MET A 200 0.01 1.72 10.12
CA MET A 200 1.18 1.24 10.87
C MET A 200 0.97 -0.19 11.36
N GLU A 201 -0.22 -0.54 11.85
CA GLU A 201 -0.50 -1.90 12.31
C GLU A 201 -0.48 -2.90 11.14
N LEU A 202 -1.13 -2.58 10.02
CA LEU A 202 -1.05 -3.38 8.79
C LEU A 202 0.40 -3.58 8.35
N THR A 203 1.22 -2.52 8.41
CA THR A 203 2.63 -2.55 8.04
C THR A 203 3.44 -3.49 8.93
N ARG A 204 3.20 -3.47 10.25
CA ARG A 204 3.91 -4.33 11.22
C ARG A 204 3.74 -5.81 10.90
N HIS A 205 2.55 -6.20 10.43
CA HIS A 205 2.23 -7.58 10.11
C HIS A 205 2.61 -7.99 8.68
N MET A 206 3.25 -7.11 7.88
CA MET A 206 3.85 -7.51 6.60
C MET A 206 5.15 -8.33 6.77
N GLY A 207 5.61 -8.53 8.01
CA GLY A 207 6.70 -9.45 8.39
C GLY A 207 8.12 -8.97 8.06
N CYS A 208 8.29 -8.20 6.99
CA CYS A 208 9.58 -7.62 6.59
C CYS A 208 9.66 -6.10 6.81
N LEU A 209 8.63 -5.50 7.41
CA LEU A 209 8.55 -4.06 7.59
C LEU A 209 8.40 -3.69 9.07
N LYS A 210 9.02 -2.58 9.46
CA LYS A 210 8.83 -1.94 10.75
C LYS A 210 8.24 -0.54 10.52
N PRO A 211 6.99 -0.29 10.93
CA PRO A 211 6.39 1.03 10.75
C PRO A 211 7.06 2.06 11.67
N LEU A 212 7.33 3.24 11.13
CA LEU A 212 7.75 4.43 11.88
C LEU A 212 6.79 5.58 11.58
N ASP A 213 6.40 6.34 12.60
CA ASP A 213 5.59 7.54 12.42
C ASP A 213 6.47 8.64 11.79
N GLY A 214 6.16 9.00 10.54
CA GLY A 214 6.84 10.04 9.78
C GLY A 214 6.24 11.44 10.00
N GLY A 215 5.22 11.56 10.85
CA GLY A 215 4.57 12.82 11.20
C GLY A 215 3.38 13.18 10.29
N PRO A 216 3.07 14.48 10.14
CA PRO A 216 1.92 14.96 9.36
C PRO A 216 2.10 14.70 7.86
N LEU A 217 1.00 14.75 7.09
CA LEU A 217 1.00 14.39 5.66
C LEU A 217 1.97 15.26 4.85
N LYS A 218 2.21 16.52 5.25
CA LYS A 218 3.19 17.42 4.64
C LYS A 218 4.64 16.89 4.61
N GLN A 219 4.97 15.87 5.39
CA GLN A 219 6.28 15.19 5.35
C GLN A 219 6.42 14.21 4.19
N ALA A 220 5.33 13.93 3.45
CA ALA A 220 5.33 12.98 2.35
C ALA A 220 6.35 13.32 1.26
N SER A 221 6.58 14.60 0.94
CA SER A 221 7.56 15.01 -0.09
C SER A 221 8.98 14.51 0.19
N THR A 222 9.44 14.60 1.44
CA THR A 222 10.74 14.07 1.87
C THR A 222 10.79 12.56 1.68
N MET A 223 9.75 11.86 2.08
CA MET A 223 9.66 10.40 1.97
C MET A 223 9.60 9.93 0.50
N GLU A 224 8.77 10.57 -0.32
CA GLU A 224 8.64 10.28 -1.75
C GLU A 224 9.99 10.46 -2.48
N SER A 225 10.78 11.48 -2.08
CA SER A 225 12.10 11.75 -2.67
C SER A 225 13.16 10.67 -2.40
N LEU A 226 12.93 9.80 -1.41
CA LEU A 226 13.84 8.69 -1.10
C LEU A 226 13.84 7.64 -2.20
N THR A 227 12.73 7.43 -2.89
CA THR A 227 12.58 6.39 -3.91
C THR A 227 13.51 6.60 -5.11
N PRO A 228 13.55 7.78 -5.78
CA PRO A 228 14.51 8.01 -6.86
C PRO A 228 15.96 7.93 -6.36
N LEU A 229 16.25 8.38 -5.13
CA LEU A 229 17.56 8.21 -4.51
C LEU A 229 17.95 6.73 -4.41
N LEU A 230 17.09 5.89 -3.85
CA LEU A 230 17.34 4.44 -3.71
C LEU A 230 17.51 3.74 -5.06
N ILE A 231 16.70 4.10 -6.07
CA ILE A 231 16.83 3.57 -7.42
C ILE A 231 18.20 3.95 -8.03
N ASN A 232 18.60 5.21 -7.87
CA ASN A 232 19.89 5.68 -8.39
C ASN A 232 21.06 5.01 -7.67
N LEU A 233 21.03 4.91 -6.34
CA LEU A 233 22.04 4.22 -5.56
C LEU A 233 22.15 2.75 -5.99
N ALA A 234 21.03 2.07 -6.19
CA ALA A 234 21.02 0.69 -6.64
C ALA A 234 21.71 0.57 -8.01
N LYS A 235 21.31 1.40 -8.98
CA LYS A 235 21.88 1.40 -10.33
C LYS A 235 23.38 1.68 -10.33
N LEU A 236 23.82 2.72 -9.63
CA LEU A 236 25.22 3.19 -9.65
C LEU A 236 26.18 2.19 -8.99
N ASN A 237 25.68 1.35 -8.08
CA ASN A 237 26.49 0.39 -7.34
C ASN A 237 26.23 -1.07 -7.74
N GLY A 238 25.43 -1.33 -8.78
CA GLY A 238 25.07 -2.69 -9.21
C GLY A 238 24.25 -3.47 -8.17
N LEU A 239 23.54 -2.78 -7.29
CA LEU A 239 22.66 -3.37 -6.27
C LEU A 239 21.22 -3.49 -6.80
N LYS A 240 20.37 -4.19 -6.05
CA LYS A 240 18.94 -4.35 -6.34
C LYS A 240 18.14 -4.24 -5.04
N ASP A 241 16.88 -3.82 -5.17
CA ASP A 241 15.90 -3.82 -4.09
C ASP A 241 16.41 -3.18 -2.79
N LEU A 242 16.92 -1.95 -2.89
CA LEU A 242 17.35 -1.18 -1.73
C LEU A 242 16.16 -0.64 -0.95
N GLY A 243 16.21 -0.80 0.37
CA GLY A 243 15.33 -0.14 1.34
C GLY A 243 16.17 0.67 2.34
N ILE A 244 15.51 1.19 3.38
CA ILE A 244 16.15 2.04 4.40
C ILE A 244 15.90 1.46 5.79
N ASN A 245 16.91 1.55 6.65
CA ASN A 245 16.84 1.27 8.08
C ASN A 245 17.45 2.47 8.82
N PHE A 246 16.77 2.97 9.85
CA PHE A 246 17.23 4.03 10.74
C PHE A 246 17.78 3.41 12.03
N SER A 247 19.04 3.74 12.36
CA SER A 247 19.79 3.21 13.52
C SER A 247 19.76 4.14 14.72
#